data_AF-A0A954MVL1-F1
#
_entry.id   AF-A0A954MVL1-F1
#
_cell.length_a   1.000
_cell.length_b   1.000
_cell.length_c   1.000
_cell.angle_alpha   90.00
_cell.angle_beta   90.00
_cell.angle_gamma   90.00
#
_symmetry.space_group_name_H-M   'P 1'
#
loop_
_entity.id
_entity.type
_entity.pdbx_description
1 polymer ?
#
loop_
_entity_poly.entity_id
_entity_poly.type
_entity_poly.pdbx_seq_one_letter_code
_entity_poly.pdbx_strand_id
1 'polypeptide(L)'
;MRLRAFLLLAAFLPLCWLGMQAVHELGHVLGGVLSGGTITRVVLHPLTISRTDVDPNPMPLFEIWTGPIMGVLSPLLFWILVRRMKLAWEFLLKFFAGFCLVANGAYLGCGSFYSIGDAGELLRHGCPIWGLWLFGGLTIPLGFSLWHGEGVHFGLGRTPQPISSRIIVGCYCLLILMIGAEFLWSPSG
;
A
#
# COMPACT_ATOMS: atom_id res chain seq x y z
N MET A 1 -13.71 -14.64 21.33
CA MET A 1 -12.81 -13.52 20.96
C MET A 1 -11.85 -13.88 19.84
N ARG A 2 -11.09 -14.99 19.96
CA ARG A 2 -10.09 -15.43 18.96
C ARG A 2 -10.65 -15.62 17.53
N LEU A 3 -11.87 -16.15 17.38
CA LEU A 3 -12.49 -16.30 16.05
C LEU A 3 -12.73 -14.95 15.34
N ARG A 4 -13.23 -13.94 16.06
CA ARG A 4 -13.48 -12.61 15.47
C ARG A 4 -12.18 -11.91 15.06
N ALA A 5 -11.13 -12.04 15.87
CA ALA A 5 -9.80 -11.55 15.53
C ALA A 5 -9.27 -12.25 14.27
N PHE A 6 -9.39 -13.57 14.20
CA PHE A 6 -9.01 -14.34 13.02
C PHE A 6 -9.78 -13.90 11.77
N LEU A 7 -11.11 -13.80 11.84
CA LEU A 7 -11.94 -13.36 10.70
C LEU A 7 -11.60 -11.94 10.25
N LEU A 8 -11.34 -11.03 11.19
CA LEU A 8 -10.91 -9.67 10.86
C LEU A 8 -9.57 -9.70 10.12
N LEU A 9 -8.56 -10.36 10.66
CA LEU A 9 -7.21 -10.42 10.07
C LEU A 9 -7.21 -11.12 8.72
N ALA A 10 -8.00 -12.19 8.58
CA ALA A 10 -8.15 -12.95 7.33
C ALA A 10 -8.73 -12.10 6.19
N ALA A 11 -9.62 -11.15 6.48
CA ALA A 11 -10.10 -10.20 5.48
C ALA A 11 -9.18 -8.98 5.33
N PHE A 12 -8.68 -8.46 6.45
CA PHE A 12 -8.04 -7.16 6.49
C PHE A 12 -6.61 -7.17 5.96
N LEU A 13 -5.84 -8.25 6.14
CA LEU A 13 -4.48 -8.34 5.60
C LEU A 13 -4.47 -8.40 4.06
N PRO A 14 -5.27 -9.26 3.39
CA PRO A 14 -5.39 -9.20 1.93
C PRO A 14 -5.90 -7.85 1.44
N LEU A 15 -6.85 -7.25 2.15
CA LEU A 15 -7.35 -5.92 1.82
C LEU A 15 -6.25 -4.86 1.91
N CYS A 16 -5.37 -4.92 2.92
CA CYS A 16 -4.22 -4.03 3.02
C CYS A 16 -3.23 -4.23 1.85
N TRP A 17 -3.02 -5.48 1.42
CA TRP A 17 -2.16 -5.77 0.28
C TRP A 17 -2.70 -5.17 -1.02
N LEU A 18 -3.97 -5.44 -1.35
CA LEU A 18 -4.61 -4.90 -2.56
C LEU A 18 -4.73 -3.37 -2.50
N GLY A 19 -5.12 -2.83 -1.34
CA GLY A 19 -5.19 -1.39 -1.10
C GLY A 19 -3.84 -0.71 -1.30
N MET A 20 -2.75 -1.32 -0.83
CA MET A 20 -1.41 -0.79 -0.96
C MET A 20 -0.99 -0.76 -2.44
N GLN A 21 -1.22 -1.83 -3.19
CA GLN A 21 -0.97 -1.86 -4.64
C GLN A 21 -1.77 -0.77 -5.37
N ALA A 22 -3.06 -0.65 -5.08
CA ALA A 22 -3.92 0.34 -5.73
C ALA A 22 -3.44 1.78 -5.50
N VAL A 23 -3.05 2.12 -4.27
CA VAL A 23 -2.54 3.47 -3.94
C VAL A 23 -1.15 3.71 -4.54
N HIS A 24 -0.30 2.69 -4.58
CA HIS A 24 1.01 2.74 -5.21
C HIS A 24 0.90 2.98 -6.73
N GLU A 25 0.10 2.17 -7.44
CA GLU A 25 -0.13 2.36 -8.88
C GLU A 25 -0.82 3.68 -9.20
N LEU A 26 -1.74 4.14 -8.35
CA LEU A 26 -2.32 5.48 -8.49
C LEU A 26 -1.22 6.57 -8.45
N GLY A 27 -0.17 6.36 -7.65
CA GLY A 27 1.00 7.24 -7.65
C GLY A 27 1.69 7.29 -9.00
N HIS A 28 1.98 6.14 -9.62
CA HIS A 28 2.55 6.04 -10.97
C HIS A 28 1.68 6.73 -12.02
N VAL A 29 0.37 6.46 -12.00
CA VAL A 29 -0.60 7.10 -12.90
C VAL A 29 -0.54 8.62 -12.78
N LEU A 30 -0.55 9.14 -11.55
CA LEU A 30 -0.45 10.58 -11.31
C LEU A 30 0.90 11.15 -11.77
N GLY A 31 2.01 10.46 -11.50
CA GLY A 31 3.34 10.89 -11.96
C GLY A 31 3.49 10.89 -13.48
N GLY A 32 2.97 9.86 -14.15
CA GLY A 32 2.94 9.77 -15.60
C GLY A 32 2.13 10.91 -16.22
N VAL A 33 0.92 11.17 -15.72
CA VAL A 33 0.08 12.28 -16.21
C VAL A 33 0.73 13.64 -15.93
N LEU A 34 1.25 13.86 -14.72
CA LEU A 34 1.85 15.15 -14.33
C LEU A 34 3.18 15.44 -15.05
N SER A 35 3.91 14.42 -15.46
CA SER A 35 5.13 14.58 -16.28
C SER A 35 4.83 14.80 -17.76
N GLY A 36 3.56 14.68 -18.19
CA GLY A 36 3.16 14.78 -19.59
C GLY A 36 3.27 13.47 -20.38
N GLY A 37 3.46 12.34 -19.69
CA GLY A 37 3.38 11.01 -20.28
C GLY A 37 1.95 10.54 -20.52
N THR A 38 1.80 9.47 -21.30
CA THR A 38 0.50 8.84 -21.56
C THR A 38 0.45 7.47 -20.91
N ILE A 39 -0.57 7.23 -20.07
CA ILE A 39 -0.78 5.93 -19.44
C ILE A 39 -1.34 4.97 -20.49
N THR A 40 -0.61 3.91 -20.79
CA THR A 40 -1.02 2.91 -21.80
C THR A 40 -1.69 1.70 -21.16
N ARG A 41 -1.28 1.34 -19.94
CA ARG A 41 -1.88 0.21 -19.21
C ARG A 41 -1.67 0.36 -17.71
N VAL A 42 -2.65 -0.08 -16.92
CA VAL A 42 -2.50 -0.28 -15.47
C VAL A 42 -2.92 -1.72 -15.18
N VAL A 43 -2.04 -2.48 -14.53
CA VAL A 43 -2.29 -3.87 -14.15
C VAL A 43 -2.22 -3.97 -12.63
N LEU A 44 -3.38 -4.18 -12.02
CA LEU A 44 -3.50 -4.61 -10.65
C LEU A 44 -3.73 -6.12 -10.64
N HIS A 45 -2.95 -6.84 -9.86
CA HIS A 45 -3.13 -8.28 -9.75
C HIS A 45 -2.67 -8.79 -8.37
N PRO A 46 -3.51 -9.55 -7.64
CA PRO A 46 -3.25 -9.93 -6.25
C PRO A 46 -1.94 -10.71 -6.05
N LEU A 47 -1.58 -11.50 -7.05
CA LEU A 47 -0.49 -12.48 -6.98
C LEU A 47 0.73 -12.11 -7.84
N THR A 48 0.73 -10.95 -8.49
CA THR A 48 1.90 -10.48 -9.26
C THR A 48 2.27 -9.07 -8.85
N ILE A 49 3.44 -8.63 -9.29
CA ILE A 49 3.86 -7.24 -9.15
C ILE A 49 2.91 -6.41 -10.03
N SER A 50 2.21 -5.46 -9.42
CA SER A 50 1.40 -4.49 -10.14
C SER A 50 2.30 -3.62 -11.01
N ARG A 51 1.75 -3.06 -12.08
CA ARG A 51 2.52 -2.19 -12.97
C ARG A 51 1.65 -1.15 -13.66
N THR A 52 2.24 0.00 -13.89
CA THR A 52 1.71 1.07 -14.73
C THR A 52 2.66 1.28 -15.90
N ASP A 53 2.16 1.04 -17.10
CA ASP A 53 2.91 1.23 -18.34
C ASP A 53 2.65 2.66 -18.85
N VAL A 54 3.71 3.45 -19.06
CA VAL A 54 3.65 4.86 -19.53
C VAL A 54 4.48 5.00 -20.79
N ASP A 55 3.87 5.47 -21.89
CA ASP A 55 4.57 5.70 -23.17
C ASP A 55 3.88 6.80 -23.99
N PRO A 56 4.61 7.86 -24.43
CA PRO A 56 6.00 8.17 -24.04
C PRO A 56 6.09 8.52 -22.55
N ASN A 57 7.22 8.20 -21.92
CA ASN A 57 7.52 8.60 -20.53
C ASN A 57 8.66 9.65 -20.53
N PRO A 58 8.34 10.95 -20.48
CA PRO A 58 9.36 12.01 -20.57
C PRO A 58 10.20 12.13 -19.29
N MET A 59 9.72 11.65 -18.14
CA MET A 59 10.40 11.76 -16.85
C MET A 59 10.28 10.46 -16.04
N PRO A 60 10.94 9.37 -16.48
CA PRO A 60 10.77 8.04 -15.88
C PRO A 60 11.12 8.00 -14.40
N LEU A 61 12.21 8.65 -13.98
CA LEU A 61 12.56 8.71 -12.55
C LEU A 61 11.47 9.37 -11.70
N PHE A 62 10.81 10.41 -12.22
CA PHE A 62 9.76 11.10 -11.50
C PHE A 62 8.53 10.21 -11.35
N GLU A 63 8.07 9.62 -12.46
CA GLU A 63 6.92 8.71 -12.47
C GLU A 63 7.17 7.49 -11.58
N ILE A 64 8.32 6.83 -11.68
CA ILE A 64 8.61 5.64 -10.85
C ILE A 64 8.67 6.01 -9.36
N TRP A 65 9.28 7.14 -8.97
CA TRP A 65 9.30 7.56 -7.55
C TRP A 65 7.93 7.95 -7.01
N THR A 66 7.04 8.50 -7.85
CA THR A 66 5.72 8.94 -7.39
C THR A 66 4.86 7.79 -6.89
N GLY A 67 5.00 6.58 -7.44
CA GLY A 67 4.33 5.37 -6.94
C GLY A 67 4.55 5.13 -5.44
N PRO A 68 5.77 4.79 -5.00
CA PRO A 68 6.08 4.53 -3.60
C PRO A 68 5.94 5.75 -2.70
N ILE A 69 6.23 6.97 -3.18
CA ILE A 69 6.04 8.20 -2.38
C ILE A 69 4.56 8.42 -2.09
N MET A 70 3.69 8.37 -3.09
CA MET A 70 2.25 8.51 -2.88
C MET A 70 1.66 7.31 -2.13
N GLY A 71 2.22 6.12 -2.38
CA GLY A 71 1.96 4.87 -1.67
C GLY A 71 2.10 5.00 -0.16
N VAL A 72 3.05 5.79 0.33
CA VAL A 72 3.23 6.02 1.77
C VAL A 72 2.58 7.30 2.28
N LEU A 73 2.62 8.40 1.52
CA LEU A 73 2.12 9.69 1.99
C LEU A 73 0.60 9.76 2.02
N SER A 74 -0.08 9.23 1.00
CA SER A 74 -1.53 9.36 0.93
C SER A 74 -2.27 8.56 2.03
N PRO A 75 -1.89 7.32 2.40
CA PRO A 75 -2.53 6.63 3.53
C PRO A 75 -2.25 7.32 4.86
N LEU A 76 -1.04 7.87 5.06
CA LEU A 76 -0.69 8.63 6.26
C LEU A 76 -1.53 9.89 6.41
N LEU A 77 -1.65 10.69 5.34
CA LEU A 77 -2.46 11.91 5.35
C LEU A 77 -3.93 11.59 5.59
N PHE A 78 -4.44 10.53 4.96
CA PHE A 78 -5.83 10.11 5.15
C PHE A 78 -6.07 9.63 6.59
N TRP A 79 -5.16 8.85 7.15
CA TRP A 79 -5.21 8.47 8.56
C TRP A 79 -5.20 9.68 9.50
N ILE A 80 -4.31 10.65 9.29
CA ILE A 80 -4.24 11.88 10.10
C ILE A 80 -5.56 12.66 10.04
N LEU A 81 -6.17 12.76 8.85
CA LEU A 81 -7.46 13.43 8.66
C LEU A 81 -8.57 12.72 9.46
N VAL A 82 -8.68 11.40 9.32
CA VAL A 82 -9.69 10.60 10.02
C VAL A 82 -9.47 10.60 11.53
N ARG A 83 -8.23 10.59 11.99
CA ARG A 83 -7.88 10.72 13.41
C ARG A 83 -8.37 12.04 13.99
N ARG A 84 -8.27 13.15 13.24
CA ARG A 84 -8.84 14.45 13.67
C ARG A 84 -10.37 14.41 13.78
N MET A 85 -11.02 13.58 12.97
CA MET A 85 -12.48 13.35 13.02
C MET A 85 -12.92 12.36 14.12
N LYS A 86 -11.97 11.71 14.81
CA LYS A 86 -12.23 10.76 15.91
C LYS A 86 -13.17 9.60 15.52
N LEU A 87 -13.04 9.09 14.29
CA LEU A 87 -13.88 8.00 13.82
C LEU A 87 -13.47 6.65 14.44
N ALA A 88 -14.45 5.80 14.75
CA ALA A 88 -14.24 4.55 15.46
C ALA A 88 -13.40 3.49 14.71
N TRP A 89 -13.18 3.70 13.41
CA TRP A 89 -12.41 2.80 12.53
C TRP A 89 -11.02 3.35 12.18
N GLU A 90 -10.57 4.40 12.88
CA GLU A 90 -9.25 5.02 12.71
C GLU A 90 -8.09 4.01 12.85
N PHE A 91 -8.20 3.03 13.74
CA PHE A 91 -7.19 1.99 13.95
C PHE A 91 -6.91 1.16 12.69
N LEU A 92 -7.93 0.92 11.84
CA LEU A 92 -7.76 0.22 10.56
C LEU A 92 -6.91 1.07 9.61
N LEU A 93 -7.21 2.36 9.49
CA LEU A 93 -6.41 3.25 8.66
C LEU A 93 -4.99 3.42 9.18
N LYS A 94 -4.82 3.50 10.51
CA LYS A 94 -3.50 3.54 11.14
C LYS A 94 -2.69 2.31 10.78
N PHE A 95 -3.32 1.13 10.87
CA PHE A 95 -2.69 -0.12 10.48
C PHE A 95 -2.36 -0.13 8.98
N PHE A 96 -3.30 0.28 8.13
CA PHE A 96 -3.10 0.34 6.68
C PHE A 96 -1.97 1.30 6.29
N ALA A 97 -1.87 2.47 6.92
CA ALA A 97 -0.77 3.41 6.68
C ALA A 97 0.58 2.84 7.13
N GLY A 98 0.63 2.17 8.29
CA GLY A 98 1.82 1.43 8.72
C GLY A 98 2.19 0.29 7.75
N PHE A 99 1.19 -0.42 7.23
CA PHE A 99 1.38 -1.46 6.22
C PHE A 99 1.99 -0.88 4.94
N CYS A 100 1.46 0.22 4.44
CA CYS A 100 1.96 0.86 3.22
C CYS A 100 3.41 1.33 3.40
N LEU A 101 3.75 1.90 4.55
CA LEU A 101 5.13 2.27 4.88
C LEU A 101 6.08 1.06 4.83
N VAL A 102 5.74 -0.03 5.53
CA VAL A 102 6.59 -1.23 5.57
C VAL A 102 6.67 -1.88 4.20
N ALA A 103 5.55 -2.04 3.50
CA ALA A 103 5.49 -2.73 2.21
C ALA A 103 6.26 -1.96 1.13
N ASN A 104 6.01 -0.66 0.94
CA ASN A 104 6.74 0.16 -0.04
C ASN A 104 8.23 0.27 0.32
N GLY A 105 8.53 0.43 1.62
CA GLY A 105 9.90 0.49 2.12
C GLY A 105 10.69 -0.81 1.86
N ALA A 106 10.08 -1.96 2.15
CA ALA A 106 10.67 -3.27 1.88
C ALA A 106 10.76 -3.54 0.38
N TYR A 107 9.74 -3.16 -0.39
CA TYR A 107 9.71 -3.33 -1.84
C TYR A 107 10.88 -2.61 -2.52
N LEU A 108 11.09 -1.32 -2.25
CA LEU A 108 12.24 -0.60 -2.80
C LEU A 108 13.57 -0.98 -2.15
N GLY A 109 13.61 -1.01 -0.81
CA GLY A 109 14.83 -1.25 -0.05
C GLY A 109 15.43 -2.62 -0.34
N CYS A 110 14.63 -3.69 -0.21
CA CYS A 110 15.08 -5.05 -0.48
C CYS A 110 15.08 -5.39 -1.97
N GLY A 111 14.14 -4.83 -2.76
CA GLY A 111 14.11 -5.01 -4.22
C GLY A 111 15.38 -4.51 -4.92
N SER A 112 16.06 -3.53 -4.32
CA SER A 112 17.33 -2.99 -4.85
C SER A 112 18.45 -4.04 -5.00
N PHE A 113 18.46 -5.10 -4.19
CA PHE A 113 19.49 -6.15 -4.27
C PHE A 113 19.35 -7.03 -5.51
N TYR A 114 18.14 -7.16 -6.04
CA TYR A 114 17.84 -8.01 -7.18
C TYR A 114 17.42 -7.21 -8.43
N SER A 115 17.33 -5.88 -8.32
CA SER A 115 16.90 -4.97 -9.40
C SER A 115 15.56 -5.39 -10.03
N ILE A 116 14.57 -5.66 -9.17
CA ILE A 116 13.23 -6.12 -9.57
C ILE A 116 12.22 -4.97 -9.43
N GLY A 117 11.25 -4.90 -10.36
CA GLY A 117 10.17 -3.91 -10.31
C GLY A 117 10.71 -2.48 -10.33
N ASP A 118 10.07 -1.58 -9.57
CA ASP A 118 10.47 -0.17 -9.48
C ASP A 118 11.92 0.02 -9.09
N ALA A 119 12.43 -0.80 -8.16
CA ALA A 119 13.81 -0.70 -7.73
C ALA A 119 14.78 -0.93 -8.90
N GLY A 120 14.46 -1.89 -9.78
CA GLY A 120 15.22 -2.14 -10.99
C GLY A 120 15.15 -0.98 -11.99
N GLU A 121 13.94 -0.48 -12.25
CA GLU A 121 13.72 0.64 -13.18
C GLU A 121 14.38 1.94 -12.69
N LEU A 122 14.28 2.25 -11.40
CA LEU A 122 14.98 3.39 -10.79
C LEU A 122 16.49 3.30 -11.00
N LEU A 123 17.09 2.14 -10.73
CA LEU A 123 18.52 1.93 -10.91
C LEU A 123 18.93 2.04 -12.39
N ARG A 124 18.14 1.48 -13.32
CA ARG A 124 18.36 1.59 -14.76
C ARG A 124 18.33 3.03 -15.26
N HIS A 125 17.46 3.85 -14.69
CA HIS A 125 17.36 5.27 -15.02
C HIS A 125 18.33 6.17 -14.23
N GLY A 126 19.29 5.58 -13.50
CA GLY A 126 20.38 6.31 -12.86
C GLY A 126 20.12 6.77 -11.43
N CYS A 127 19.04 6.30 -10.79
CA CYS A 127 18.84 6.54 -9.37
C CYS A 127 19.94 5.85 -8.55
N PRO A 128 20.57 6.53 -7.58
CA PRO A 128 21.59 5.89 -6.76
C PRO A 128 20.96 4.90 -5.76
N ILE A 129 21.55 3.71 -5.64
CA ILE A 129 21.05 2.63 -4.76
C ILE A 129 20.84 3.06 -3.31
N TRP A 130 21.68 3.95 -2.78
CA TRP A 130 21.55 4.43 -1.41
C TRP A 130 20.24 5.21 -1.18
N GLY A 131 19.66 5.81 -2.22
CA GLY A 131 18.35 6.48 -2.14
C GLY A 131 17.22 5.49 -1.82
N LEU A 132 17.28 4.29 -2.41
CA LEU A 132 16.34 3.21 -2.17
C LEU A 132 16.50 2.66 -0.75
N TRP A 133 17.74 2.49 -0.28
CA TRP A 133 18.04 2.09 1.09
C TRP A 133 17.61 3.13 2.12
N LEU A 134 17.82 4.42 1.83
CA LEU A 134 17.35 5.50 2.69
C LEU A 134 15.83 5.50 2.79
N PHE A 135 15.12 5.34 1.66
CA PHE A 135 13.67 5.24 1.65
C PHE A 135 13.19 4.07 2.51
N GLY A 136 13.73 2.86 2.32
CA GLY A 136 13.38 1.68 3.13
C GLY A 136 13.76 1.83 4.61
N GLY A 137 14.97 2.33 4.88
CA GLY A 137 15.50 2.55 6.23
C GLY A 137 14.71 3.57 7.04
N LEU A 138 14.02 4.51 6.40
CA LEU A 138 13.11 5.46 7.07
C LEU A 138 11.70 4.90 7.19
N THR A 139 11.14 4.39 6.10
CA THR A 139 9.71 4.01 6.05
C THR A 139 9.42 2.76 6.87
N ILE A 140 10.29 1.75 6.87
CA ILE A 140 10.07 0.51 7.62
C ILE A 140 9.98 0.77 9.14
N PRO A 141 10.96 1.45 9.80
CA PRO A 141 10.84 1.73 11.23
C PRO A 141 9.64 2.60 11.58
N LEU A 142 9.30 3.58 10.73
CA LEU A 142 8.10 4.42 10.93
C LEU A 142 6.82 3.59 10.87
N GLY A 143 6.71 2.65 9.92
CA GLY A 143 5.56 1.76 9.82
C GLY A 143 5.39 0.86 11.04
N PHE A 144 6.47 0.27 11.55
CA PHE A 144 6.44 -0.49 12.80
C PHE A 144 6.12 0.38 14.02
N SER A 145 6.61 1.62 14.06
CA SER A 145 6.26 2.59 15.10
C SER A 145 4.77 2.90 15.12
N LEU A 146 4.14 3.04 13.94
CA LEU A 146 2.69 3.20 13.80
C LEU A 146 1.91 2.00 14.35
N TRP A 147 2.37 0.77 14.08
CA TRP A 147 1.72 -0.44 14.58
C TRP A 147 1.91 -0.67 16.08
N HIS A 148 2.81 0.04 16.73
CA HIS A 148 3.06 -0.12 18.15
C HIS A 148 1.78 0.10 18.96
N GLY A 149 1.40 -0.91 19.75
CA GLY A 149 0.19 -0.89 20.59
C GLY A 149 -1.12 -1.24 19.89
N GLU A 150 -1.15 -1.42 18.56
CA GLU A 150 -2.41 -1.65 17.84
C GLU A 150 -3.03 -3.03 18.04
N GLY A 151 -2.26 -4.00 18.54
CA GLY A 151 -2.73 -5.38 18.72
C GLY A 151 -4.02 -5.50 19.52
N VAL A 152 -4.25 -4.62 20.51
CA VAL A 152 -5.46 -4.64 21.34
C VAL A 152 -6.74 -4.36 20.54
N HIS A 153 -6.69 -3.52 19.50
CA HIS A 153 -7.84 -3.20 18.64
C HIS A 153 -8.20 -4.36 17.69
N PHE A 154 -7.21 -5.19 17.35
CA PHE A 154 -7.40 -6.42 16.56
C PHE A 154 -7.73 -7.65 17.44
N GLY A 155 -8.03 -7.44 18.72
CA GLY A 155 -8.38 -8.51 19.64
C GLY A 155 -7.20 -9.40 20.05
N LEU A 156 -5.97 -8.88 19.94
CA LEU A 156 -4.71 -9.52 20.33
C LEU A 156 -4.13 -8.85 21.60
N GLY A 157 -3.12 -9.48 22.21
CA GLY A 157 -2.42 -8.93 23.38
C GLY A 157 -3.08 -9.22 24.73
N ARG A 158 -2.64 -8.52 25.77
CA ARG A 158 -3.01 -8.80 27.18
C ARG A 158 -4.41 -8.28 27.56
N THR A 159 -4.84 -7.18 26.97
CA THR A 159 -6.13 -6.51 27.24
C THR A 159 -6.88 -6.24 25.94
N PRO A 160 -7.33 -7.30 25.25
CA PRO A 160 -7.87 -7.17 23.91
C PRO A 160 -9.26 -6.49 23.95
N GLN A 161 -9.57 -5.67 22.94
CA GLN A 161 -10.86 -4.98 22.82
C GLN A 161 -11.88 -5.80 22.01
N PRO A 162 -13.18 -5.68 22.30
CA PRO A 162 -14.22 -6.39 21.56
C PRO A 162 -14.32 -5.89 20.11
N ILE A 163 -14.25 -6.82 19.16
CA ILE A 163 -14.37 -6.54 17.74
C ILE A 163 -15.86 -6.57 17.33
N SER A 164 -16.31 -5.49 16.71
CA SER A 164 -17.66 -5.36 16.14
C SER A 164 -17.81 -6.21 14.87
N SER A 165 -18.88 -6.98 14.77
CA SER A 165 -19.19 -7.76 13.56
C SER A 165 -19.37 -6.86 12.33
N ARG A 166 -19.82 -5.60 12.50
CA ARG A 166 -19.98 -4.65 11.39
C ARG A 166 -18.66 -4.34 10.71
N ILE A 167 -17.57 -4.24 11.48
CA ILE A 167 -16.22 -4.00 10.94
C ILE A 167 -15.75 -5.20 10.13
N ILE A 168 -15.95 -6.42 10.65
CA ILE A 168 -15.58 -7.66 9.95
C ILE A 168 -16.32 -7.76 8.62
N VAL A 169 -17.65 -7.60 8.65
CA VAL A 169 -18.48 -7.64 7.43
C VAL A 169 -18.05 -6.54 6.45
N GLY A 170 -17.81 -5.31 6.93
CA GLY A 170 -17.32 -4.22 6.10
C GLY A 170 -15.99 -4.54 5.41
N CYS A 171 -15.03 -5.15 6.13
CA CYS A 171 -13.75 -5.57 5.55
C CYS A 171 -13.93 -6.66 4.48
N TYR A 172 -14.79 -7.65 4.71
CA TYR A 172 -15.10 -8.67 3.69
C TYR A 172 -15.81 -8.09 2.47
N CYS A 173 -16.80 -7.22 2.66
CA CYS A 173 -17.48 -6.55 1.56
C CYS A 173 -16.48 -5.73 0.73
N LEU A 174 -15.62 -4.95 1.38
CA LEU A 174 -14.62 -4.15 0.69
C LEU A 174 -13.58 -5.03 -0.03
N LEU A 175 -13.14 -6.12 0.59
CA LEU A 175 -12.23 -7.08 -0.04
C LEU A 175 -12.85 -7.70 -1.29
N ILE A 176 -14.10 -8.15 -1.22
CA ILE A 176 -14.83 -8.72 -2.36
C ILE A 176 -14.98 -7.68 -3.47
N LEU A 177 -15.31 -6.43 -3.11
CA LEU A 177 -15.41 -5.34 -4.08
C LEU A 177 -14.06 -5.04 -4.76
N MET A 178 -12.96 -5.02 -4.01
CA MET A 178 -11.62 -4.80 -4.57
C MET A 178 -11.22 -5.93 -5.52
N ILE A 179 -11.39 -7.19 -5.09
CA ILE A 179 -11.11 -8.36 -5.94
C ILE A 179 -11.99 -8.31 -7.21
N GLY A 180 -13.28 -7.99 -7.08
CA GLY A 180 -14.19 -7.86 -8.22
C GLY A 180 -13.78 -6.74 -9.17
N ALA A 181 -13.37 -5.58 -8.63
CA ALA A 181 -12.89 -4.47 -9.44
C ALA A 181 -11.60 -4.83 -10.20
N GLU A 182 -10.69 -5.58 -9.57
CA GLU A 182 -9.48 -6.07 -10.22
C GLU A 182 -9.78 -7.01 -11.39
N PHE A 183 -10.70 -7.97 -11.22
CA PHE A 183 -11.11 -8.86 -12.32
C PHE A 183 -11.77 -8.10 -13.48
N LEU A 184 -12.48 -7.01 -13.20
CA LEU A 184 -13.11 -6.19 -14.25
C LEU A 184 -12.11 -5.29 -14.97
N TRP A 185 -11.09 -4.79 -14.27
CA TRP A 185 -10.11 -3.82 -14.81
C TRP A 185 -8.83 -4.48 -15.34
N SER A 186 -8.55 -5.70 -14.94
CA SER A 186 -7.45 -6.53 -15.41
C SER A 186 -8.01 -7.62 -16.32
N PRO A 187 -8.45 -7.28 -17.56
CA PRO A 187 -8.85 -8.31 -18.51
C PRO A 187 -7.64 -9.23 -18.70
N SER A 188 -7.87 -10.51 -18.48
CA SER A 188 -6.89 -11.58 -18.59
C SER A 188 -6.11 -11.38 -19.90
N GLY A 189 -4.85 -10.99 -19.79
CA GLY A 189 -3.89 -11.00 -20.88
C GLY A 189 -3.33 -12.40 -21.03
#